data_AF-A0A317K1W3-F1
#
_entry.id   AF-A0A317K1W3-F1
#
_cell.length_a   1.000
_cell.length_b   1.000
_cell.length_c   1.000
_cell.angle_alpha   90.00
_cell.angle_beta   90.00
_cell.angle_gamma   90.00
#
_symmetry.space_group_name_H-M   'P 1'
#
loop_
_entity.id
_entity.type
_entity.pdbx_description
1 polymer ?
#
loop_
_entity_poly.entity_id
_entity_poly.type
_entity_poly.pdbx_seq_one_letter_code
_entity_poly.pdbx_strand_id
1 'polypeptide(L)' 'MVAVVTVVALMALLGWIDARCLADLARTPDADLRYFTRNTWALIIVMSFPIGPMLYLLYARDPRRYS' A
#
# COMPACT_ATOMS: atom_id res chain seq x y z
N MET A 1 15.70 17.20 -19.33
CA MET A 1 15.00 17.78 -18.16
C MET A 1 13.63 17.16 -17.95
N VAL A 2 12.75 17.12 -18.96
CA VAL A 2 11.38 16.55 -18.83
C VAL A 2 11.40 15.11 -18.28
N ALA A 3 12.21 14.22 -18.85
CA ALA A 3 12.31 12.83 -18.39
C ALA A 3 12.70 12.69 -16.90
N VAL A 4 13.60 13.55 -16.43
CA VAL A 4 14.04 13.55 -15.02
C VAL A 4 12.91 14.04 -14.13
N VAL A 5 12.24 15.12 -14.51
CA VAL A 5 11.08 15.67 -13.77
C VAL A 5 9.95 14.64 -13.71
N THR A 6 9.66 13.94 -14.80
CA THR A 6 8.62 12.90 -14.82
C THR A 6 8.98 11.71 -13.93
N VAL A 7 10.24 11.26 -13.94
CA VAL A 7 10.68 10.16 -13.07
C VAL A 7 10.59 10.58 -11.60
N VAL A 8 11.05 11.78 -11.25
CA VAL A 8 10.97 12.30 -9.87
C VAL A 8 9.51 12.43 -9.42
N ALA A 9 8.63 12.95 -10.28
CA ALA A 9 7.21 13.07 -9.98
C ALA A 9 6.55 11.70 -9.77
N LEU A 10 6.89 10.70 -10.59
CA LEU A 10 6.39 9.33 -10.42
C LEU A 10 6.89 8.70 -9.12
N MET A 11 8.17 8.83 -8.79
CA MET A 11 8.73 8.31 -7.55
C MET A 11 8.07 8.98 -6.33
N ALA A 12 7.84 10.29 -6.38
CA ALA A 12 7.14 11.01 -5.32
C ALA A 12 5.68 10.56 -5.17
N LEU A 13 4.98 10.37 -6.29
CA LEU A 13 3.59 9.90 -6.28
C LEU A 13 3.49 8.49 -5.68
N LEU A 14 4.35 7.59 -6.12
CA LEU A 14 4.34 6.21 -5.65
C LEU A 14 4.72 6.13 -4.16
N GLY A 15 5.75 6.86 -3.72
CA GLY A 15 6.10 6.93 -2.30
C GLY A 15 4.98 7.54 -1.43
N TRP A 16 4.23 8.50 -1.97
CA TRP A 16 3.05 9.03 -1.31
C TRP A 16 1.92 7.99 -1.20
N ILE A 17 1.75 7.14 -2.21
CA ILE A 17 0.79 6.01 -2.18
C ILE A 17 1.20 4.99 -1.12
N ASP A 18 2.48 4.63 -1.03
CA ASP A 18 2.98 3.71 0.01
C ASP A 18 2.70 4.26 1.40
N ALA A 19 3.02 5.54 1.63
CA ALA A 19 2.78 6.20 2.92
C ALA A 19 1.29 6.22 3.27
N ARG A 20 0.42 6.47 2.29
CA ARG A 20 -1.04 6.35 2.44
C ARG A 20 -1.47 4.93 2.81
N CYS A 21 -0.94 3.91 2.15
CA CYS A 21 -1.27 2.51 2.43
C CYS A 21 -0.77 2.07 3.81
N LEU A 22 0.42 2.52 4.23
CA LEU A 22 0.96 2.25 5.57
C LEU A 22 0.15 2.95 6.66
N ALA A 23 -0.26 4.20 6.45
CA ALA A 23 -1.11 4.92 7.39
C ALA A 23 -2.50 4.26 7.52
N ASP A 24 -3.01 3.75 6.41
CA ASP A 24 -4.27 3.01 6.35
C ASP A 24 -4.17 1.63 7.03
N LEU A 25 -3.07 0.92 6.82
CA LEU A 25 -2.73 -0.33 7.50
C LEU A 25 -2.58 -0.12 9.00
N ALA A 26 -1.95 0.99 9.43
CA ALA A 26 -1.80 1.35 10.84
C ALA A 26 -3.15 1.55 11.54
N ARG A 27 -4.17 2.01 10.82
CA ARG A 27 -5.53 2.22 11.34
C ARG A 27 -6.43 1.00 11.20
N THR A 28 -6.05 0.01 10.39
CA THR A 28 -6.86 -1.19 10.17
C THR A 28 -6.64 -2.16 11.33
N PRO A 29 -7.69 -2.60 12.06
CA PRO A 29 -7.56 -3.61 13.10
C PRO A 29 -7.01 -4.93 12.55
N ASP A 30 -6.23 -5.67 13.33
CA ASP A 30 -5.64 -6.94 12.85
C ASP A 30 -6.70 -7.99 12.50
N ALA A 31 -7.89 -7.93 13.12
CA ALA A 31 -9.03 -8.79 12.79
C ALA A 31 -9.63 -8.51 11.40
N ASP A 32 -9.43 -7.29 10.87
CA ASP A 32 -9.88 -6.89 9.53
C ASP A 32 -8.82 -7.21 8.45
N LEU A 33 -7.60 -7.61 8.86
CA LEU A 33 -6.53 -7.99 7.95
C LEU A 33 -6.66 -9.46 7.57
N ARG A 34 -6.63 -9.70 6.26
CA ARG A 34 -6.73 -11.04 5.69
C ARG A 34 -5.38 -11.52 5.18
N TYR A 35 -5.20 -12.84 5.19
CA TYR A 35 -4.02 -13.61 4.72
C TYR A 35 -2.72 -13.41 5.51
N PHE A 36 -2.39 -12.18 5.88
CA PHE A 36 -1.12 -11.84 6.50
C PHE A 36 -1.28 -10.90 7.69
N THR A 37 -0.28 -10.92 8.57
CA THR A 37 -0.20 -9.98 9.69
C THR A 37 0.11 -8.56 9.20
N ARG A 38 -0.14 -7.57 10.06
CA ARG A 38 0.21 -6.17 9.81
C ARG A 38 1.66 -5.97 9.36
N ASN A 39 2.60 -6.61 10.05
CA ASN A 39 4.03 -6.47 9.74
C ASN A 39 4.37 -7.03 8.36
N THR A 40 3.76 -8.17 8.01
CA THR A 40 3.92 -8.78 6.68
C THR A 40 3.33 -7.90 5.58
N TRP A 41 2.13 -7.34 5.78
CA TRP A 41 1.54 -6.38 4.83
C TRP A 41 2.39 -5.12 4.67
N ALA A 42 2.96 -4.60 5.75
CA ALA A 42 3.87 -3.46 5.69
C ALA A 42 5.12 -3.78 4.86
N LEU A 43 5.72 -4.96 5.06
CA LEU A 43 6.85 -5.43 4.25
C LEU A 43 6.47 -5.57 2.77
N ILE A 44 5.30 -6.14 2.47
CA ILE A 44 4.82 -6.29 1.09
C ILE A 44 4.67 -4.92 0.41
N ILE A 45 4.06 -3.94 1.09
CA ILE A 45 3.89 -2.57 0.59
C ILE A 45 5.25 -1.94 0.26
N VAL A 46 6.23 -2.05 1.16
CA VAL A 46 7.53 -1.38 1.01
C VAL A 46 8.47 -2.10 0.03
N MET A 47 8.60 -3.42 0.12
CA MET A 47 9.56 -4.17 -0.71
C MET A 47 9.06 -4.45 -2.12
N SER A 48 7.74 -4.58 -2.32
CA SER A 48 7.18 -4.94 -3.63
C SER A 48 6.76 -3.70 -4.43
N PHE A 49 7.34 -2.54 -4.15
CA PHE A 49 7.03 -1.29 -4.84
C PHE A 49 7.13 -1.45 -6.37
N PRO A 50 6.12 -1.03 -7.15
CA PRO A 50 4.84 -0.41 -6.77
C PRO A 50 3.66 -1.40 -6.64
N ILE A 51 3.91 -2.70 -6.80
CA ILE A 51 2.90 -3.77 -6.80
C ILE A 51 2.35 -4.01 -5.38
N GLY A 52 3.17 -3.83 -4.35
CA GLY A 52 2.83 -4.02 -2.94
C GLY A 52 1.58 -3.27 -2.47
N PRO A 53 1.50 -1.94 -2.68
CA PRO A 53 0.30 -1.14 -2.41
C PRO A 53 -0.97 -1.67 -3.09
N MET A 54 -0.87 -2.08 -4.36
CA MET A 54 -2.00 -2.66 -5.09
C MET A 54 -2.47 -3.96 -4.45
N LEU A 55 -1.54 -4.86 -4.11
CA LEU A 55 -1.87 -6.11 -3.45
C LEU A 55 -2.55 -5.86 -2.09
N TYR A 56 -2.05 -4.88 -1.33
CA TYR A 56 -2.66 -4.49 -0.06
C TYR A 56 -4.11 -4.02 -0.26
N LEU A 57 -4.35 -3.11 -1.19
CA LEU A 57 -5.69 -2.58 -1.43
C LEU A 57 -6.69 -3.64 -1.92
N LEU A 58 -6.23 -4.62 -2.70
CA LEU A 58 -7.09 -5.64 -3.30
C LEU A 58 -7.35 -6.84 -2.38
N TYR A 59 -6.37 -7.25 -1.58
CA TYR A 59 -6.41 -8.53 -0.87
C TYR A 59 -6.33 -8.41 0.66
N ALA A 60 -5.81 -7.30 1.20
CA ALA A 60 -5.64 -7.18 2.65
C ALA A 60 -6.95 -6.89 3.39
N ARG A 61 -7.89 -6.22 2.73
CA ARG A 61 -9.17 -5.78 3.32
C ARG A 61 -10.31 -6.70 2.95
N ASP A 62 -11.13 -7.06 3.93
CA ASP A 62 -12.32 -7.87 3.67
C ASP A 62 -13.37 -7.08 2.83
N PRO A 63 -13.90 -7.66 1.73
CA PRO A 63 -14.89 -6.98 0.87
C PRO A 63 -16.21 -6.65 1.58
N ARG A 64 -16.51 -7.26 2.73
CA ARG A 64 -17.78 -7.09 3.45
C ARG A 64 -17.99 -5.70 4.04
N ARG A 65 -17.00 -4.81 3.98
CA ARG A 65 -17.12 -3.44 4.51
C ARG A 65 -17.97 -2.50 3.65
N TYR A 66 -18.38 -2.93 2.45
CA TYR A 66 -19.25 -2.18 1.54
C TYR A 66 -20.58 -2.87 1.21
N SER A 67 -20.92 -3.98 1.88
CA SER A 67 -22.23 -4.66 1.76
C SER A 67 -23.12 -4.37 2.95
#